data_AF-A0AAD5QHC5-F1
#
_entry.id   AF-A0AAD5QHC5-F1
#
_cell.length_a   1.000
_cell.length_b   1.000
_cell.length_c   1.000
_cell.angle_alpha   90.00
_cell.angle_beta   90.00
_cell.angle_gamma   90.00
#
_symmetry.space_group_name_H-M   'P 1'
#
loop_
_entity.id
_entity.type
_entity.pdbx_description
1 polymer ?
#
loop_
_entity_poly.entity_id
_entity_poly.type
_entity_poly.pdbx_seq_one_letter_code
_entity_poly.pdbx_strand_id
1 'polypeptide(L)'
;MGCAPSGPQQHSQTLDERFASPPPLTVKIGTGVRCGDGFQHHIIFIFGGPGSQKGLVIEELIHRFGFISITVEEIIFNCLPSKVANSVETAADIQQMLKNDTGTLSVDWIFSMISAKLGTSVHQRFVVDIVPSISTISKADSFCDSNHERCLESFEQRYPVLFALVLEVSDEVVLKERSASGGKEQKNGQKKNGNQNNQTEADIDRGDRGKLEKRLYLHHLCSRPFIHYFSKTRRIIRVSVPEAATNVVSTVSSILLDYGFTEQQQSGRVLLFGSAQIPPISDEDSFDDIDFEYYQMRKSQQVDALNRYIKRKGAPDENFAILMDTVNNTEIDQRVMAIRWMFYNDMNHRINDVMVME
;
A
#
# COMPACT_ATOMS: atom_id res chain seq x y z
N MET A 1 -22.89 -33.56 13.38
CA MET A 1 -22.42 -32.73 14.51
C MET A 1 -21.16 -33.37 15.06
N GLY A 2 -20.00 -32.95 14.58
CA GLY A 2 -18.71 -33.47 15.02
C GLY A 2 -17.79 -32.30 15.32
N CYS A 3 -17.70 -31.93 16.59
CA CYS A 3 -16.74 -30.93 17.06
C CYS A 3 -15.35 -31.54 17.02
N ALA A 4 -14.42 -30.86 16.35
CA ALA A 4 -13.01 -31.23 16.36
C ALA A 4 -12.41 -31.02 17.77
N PRO A 5 -11.50 -31.89 18.24
CA PRO A 5 -10.84 -31.71 19.53
C PRO A 5 -9.78 -30.61 19.43
N SER A 6 -9.83 -29.68 20.37
CA SER A 6 -8.85 -28.62 20.58
C SER A 6 -7.45 -29.21 20.78
N GLY A 7 -6.50 -28.83 19.92
CA GLY A 7 -5.09 -29.19 20.08
C GLY A 7 -4.46 -28.57 21.35
N PRO A 8 -3.25 -29.03 21.75
CA PRO A 8 -2.65 -28.64 23.01
C PRO A 8 -2.32 -27.15 23.03
N GLN A 9 -2.78 -26.47 24.10
CA GLN A 9 -2.52 -25.07 24.41
C GLN A 9 -1.01 -24.80 24.43
N GLN A 10 -0.48 -24.24 23.34
CA GLN A 10 0.82 -23.59 23.37
C GLN A 10 0.66 -22.25 24.07
N HIS A 11 1.42 -22.10 25.16
CA HIS A 11 1.73 -20.92 25.97
C HIS A 11 0.67 -19.81 26.11
N SER A 12 0.34 -19.53 27.37
CA SER A 12 -0.41 -18.36 27.82
C SER A 12 0.31 -17.05 27.45
N GLN A 13 0.20 -16.62 26.21
CA GLN A 13 0.27 -15.19 25.92
C GLN A 13 -0.97 -14.56 26.55
N THR A 14 -0.74 -13.65 27.49
CA THR A 14 -1.83 -12.92 28.13
C THR A 14 -2.62 -12.17 27.05
N LEU A 15 -3.94 -12.04 27.19
CA LEU A 15 -4.75 -11.32 26.19
C LEU A 15 -4.20 -9.90 25.95
N ASP A 16 -3.63 -9.28 26.99
CA ASP A 16 -2.97 -7.99 26.96
C ASP A 16 -1.77 -7.94 25.99
N GLU A 17 -1.01 -9.03 25.84
CA GLU A 17 0.11 -9.10 24.88
C GLU A 17 -0.36 -9.17 23.42
N ARG A 18 -1.57 -9.69 23.16
CA ARG A 18 -2.13 -9.73 21.79
C ARG A 18 -2.61 -8.37 21.30
N PHE A 19 -2.95 -7.47 22.23
CA PHE A 19 -3.38 -6.10 21.94
C PHE A 19 -2.30 -5.06 22.20
N ALA A 20 -1.11 -5.48 22.64
CA ALA A 20 0.03 -4.59 22.79
C ALA A 20 0.39 -3.97 21.44
N SER A 21 0.65 -2.66 21.43
CA SER A 21 1.11 -1.99 20.22
C SER A 21 2.39 -2.66 19.71
N PRO A 22 2.49 -2.92 18.39
CA PRO A 22 3.67 -3.54 17.83
C PRO A 22 4.92 -2.72 18.17
N PRO A 23 6.07 -3.37 18.43
CA PRO A 23 7.28 -2.68 18.80
C PRO A 23 7.68 -1.67 17.72
N PRO A 24 8.21 -0.49 18.11
CA PRO A 24 8.57 0.55 17.16
C PRO A 24 9.67 0.06 16.21
N LEU A 25 9.52 0.39 14.93
CA LEU A 25 10.53 0.06 13.93
C LEU A 25 11.79 0.90 14.13
N THR A 26 12.94 0.33 13.79
CA THR A 26 14.20 1.08 13.83
C THR A 26 14.25 2.04 12.64
N VAL A 27 14.38 3.34 12.93
CA VAL A 27 14.47 4.40 11.92
C VAL A 27 15.82 5.11 12.03
N LYS A 28 16.51 5.29 10.91
CA LYS A 28 17.74 6.08 10.80
C LYS A 28 17.51 7.24 9.85
N ILE A 29 17.65 8.46 10.36
CA ILE A 29 17.41 9.68 9.59
C ILE A 29 18.73 10.40 9.33
N GLY A 30 19.02 10.69 8.06
CA GLY A 30 20.18 11.46 7.66
C GLY A 30 20.05 12.94 8.01
N THR A 31 21.15 13.60 8.34
CA THR A 31 21.18 15.01 8.76
C THR A 31 20.92 16.03 7.65
N GLY A 32 20.81 15.58 6.40
CA GLY A 32 20.52 16.43 5.25
C GLY A 32 19.04 16.51 4.89
N VAL A 33 18.18 15.71 5.52
CA VAL A 33 16.73 15.68 5.26
C VAL A 33 16.12 17.06 5.52
N ARG A 34 15.28 17.51 4.58
CA ARG A 34 14.69 18.86 4.59
C ARG A 34 13.19 18.79 4.81
N CYS A 35 12.64 19.74 5.57
CA CYS A 35 11.20 20.00 5.61
C CYS A 35 10.80 20.77 4.34
N GLY A 36 9.57 20.54 3.86
CA GLY A 36 9.09 21.02 2.56
C GLY A 36 8.82 22.53 2.44
N ASP A 37 9.07 23.31 3.49
CA ASP A 37 8.66 24.71 3.52
C ASP A 37 9.32 25.54 2.40
N GLY A 38 8.49 26.17 1.57
CA GLY A 38 8.93 27.10 0.52
C GLY A 38 9.26 26.48 -0.85
N PHE A 39 9.10 25.17 -1.04
CA PHE A 39 9.25 24.56 -2.37
C PHE A 39 7.94 24.54 -3.16
N GLN A 40 8.03 24.80 -4.48
CA GLN A 40 6.89 24.65 -5.39
C GLN A 40 6.41 23.19 -5.49
N HIS A 41 7.28 22.22 -5.25
CA HIS A 41 6.94 20.80 -5.27
C HIS A 41 7.60 20.10 -4.08
N HIS A 42 6.86 19.20 -3.43
CA HIS A 42 7.43 18.31 -2.41
C HIS A 42 7.69 16.96 -3.02
N ILE A 43 8.95 16.68 -3.34
CA ILE A 43 9.32 15.44 -4.02
C ILE A 43 10.07 14.54 -3.05
N ILE A 44 9.59 13.31 -2.89
CA ILE A 44 10.31 12.25 -2.18
C ILE A 44 10.52 11.06 -3.12
N PHE A 45 11.65 10.38 -2.97
CA PHE A 45 11.90 9.11 -3.65
C PHE A 45 11.64 7.97 -2.67
N ILE A 46 11.02 6.88 -3.13
CA ILE A 46 10.79 5.71 -2.29
C ILE A 46 11.48 4.48 -2.86
N PHE A 47 12.15 3.72 -1.99
CA PHE A 47 12.87 2.50 -2.33
C PHE A 47 12.47 1.39 -1.37
N GLY A 48 12.29 0.18 -1.90
CA GLY A 48 11.87 -0.96 -1.13
C GLY A 48 11.79 -2.20 -2.01
N GLY A 49 12.49 -3.26 -1.59
CA GLY A 49 12.50 -4.54 -2.26
C GLY A 49 11.21 -5.36 -2.01
N PRO A 50 11.12 -6.58 -2.57
CA PRO A 50 10.03 -7.50 -2.24
C PRO A 50 9.89 -7.68 -0.71
N GLY A 51 8.66 -7.63 -0.19
CA GLY A 51 8.37 -7.77 1.24
C GLY A 51 8.52 -6.50 2.09
N SER A 52 9.00 -5.39 1.52
CA SER A 52 9.20 -4.13 2.24
C SER A 52 7.91 -3.33 2.54
N GLN A 53 6.76 -3.80 2.05
CA GLN A 53 5.47 -3.11 2.16
C GLN A 53 5.42 -1.72 1.49
N LYS A 54 6.32 -1.46 0.53
CA LYS A 54 6.37 -0.21 -0.25
C LYS A 54 5.02 0.20 -0.84
N GLY A 55 4.25 -0.75 -1.39
CA GLY A 55 2.92 -0.49 -1.96
C GLY A 55 1.96 0.15 -0.97
N LEU A 56 1.84 -0.43 0.23
CA LEU A 56 0.98 0.10 1.31
C LEU A 56 1.44 1.49 1.76
N VAL A 57 2.75 1.73 1.81
CA VAL A 57 3.29 3.05 2.14
C VAL A 57 2.95 4.07 1.05
N ILE A 58 3.07 3.71 -0.24
CA ILE A 58 2.67 4.60 -1.34
C ILE A 58 1.18 4.91 -1.28
N GLU A 59 0.32 3.92 -1.02
CA GLU A 59 -1.12 4.11 -0.86
C GLU A 59 -1.44 5.08 0.28
N GLU A 60 -0.80 4.92 1.44
CA GLU A 60 -0.95 5.86 2.56
C GLU A 60 -0.50 7.27 2.18
N LEU A 61 0.65 7.41 1.49
CA LEU A 61 1.12 8.72 1.02
C LEU A 61 0.09 9.40 0.11
N ILE A 62 -0.51 8.65 -0.80
CA ILE A 62 -1.55 9.16 -1.70
C ILE A 62 -2.79 9.56 -0.91
N HIS A 63 -3.35 8.65 -0.13
CA HIS A 63 -4.65 8.84 0.50
C HIS A 63 -4.60 9.78 1.69
N ARG A 64 -3.63 9.62 2.58
CA ARG A 64 -3.54 10.41 3.82
C ARG A 64 -2.81 11.72 3.64
N PHE A 65 -1.80 11.78 2.77
CA PHE A 65 -0.96 12.96 2.61
C PHE A 65 -1.09 13.66 1.25
N GLY A 66 -1.96 13.18 0.37
CA GLY A 66 -2.24 13.81 -0.92
C GLY A 66 -1.07 13.80 -1.89
N PHE A 67 -0.22 12.78 -1.82
CA PHE A 67 0.85 12.59 -2.80
C PHE A 67 0.29 12.08 -4.13
N ILE A 68 0.95 12.49 -5.20
CA ILE A 68 0.79 11.89 -6.53
C ILE A 68 1.94 10.92 -6.72
N SER A 69 1.62 9.66 -6.97
CA SER A 69 2.61 8.65 -7.30
C SER A 69 3.08 8.80 -8.75
N ILE A 70 4.38 8.76 -8.96
CA ILE A 70 4.99 8.62 -10.28
C ILE A 70 5.85 7.36 -10.25
N THR A 71 5.46 6.34 -11.00
CA THR A 71 6.24 5.10 -11.14
C THR A 71 6.92 5.03 -12.48
N VAL A 72 8.05 4.33 -12.53
CA VAL A 72 8.80 4.16 -13.78
C VAL A 72 8.03 3.32 -14.80
N GLU A 73 7.26 2.33 -14.35
CA GLU A 73 6.35 1.55 -15.18
C GLU A 73 5.31 2.45 -15.84
N GLU A 74 4.68 3.35 -15.08
CA GLU A 74 3.67 4.25 -15.62
C GLU A 74 4.27 5.15 -16.71
N ILE A 75 5.47 5.68 -16.51
CA ILE A 75 6.18 6.47 -17.53
C ILE A 75 6.45 5.62 -18.77
N ILE A 76 6.95 4.40 -18.60
CA ILE A 76 7.30 3.53 -19.72
C ILE A 76 6.04 3.16 -20.50
N PHE A 77 4.97 2.73 -19.83
CA PHE A 77 3.76 2.30 -20.50
C PHE A 77 2.99 3.45 -21.16
N ASN A 78 2.99 4.64 -20.55
CA ASN A 78 2.20 5.76 -21.06
C ASN A 78 2.98 6.66 -22.02
N CYS A 79 4.31 6.76 -21.89
CA CYS A 79 5.10 7.72 -22.66
C CYS A 79 6.01 7.08 -23.71
N LEU A 80 6.41 5.81 -23.54
CA LEU A 80 7.28 5.14 -24.51
C LEU A 80 6.62 4.94 -25.88
N PRO A 81 5.33 4.52 -26.00
CA PRO A 81 4.68 4.36 -27.30
C PRO A 81 4.73 5.63 -28.16
N SER A 82 4.54 6.80 -27.55
CA SER A 82 4.62 8.10 -28.21
C SER A 82 6.04 8.44 -28.69
N LYS A 83 7.08 7.94 -28.00
CA LYS A 83 8.49 8.12 -28.38
C LYS A 83 8.89 7.27 -29.59
N VAL A 84 8.30 6.08 -29.75
CA VAL A 84 8.64 5.10 -30.80
C VAL A 84 7.60 5.03 -31.94
N ALA A 85 6.88 6.13 -32.14
CA ALA A 85 5.91 6.33 -33.23
C ALA A 85 4.79 5.27 -33.30
N ASN A 86 4.19 4.93 -32.16
CA ASN A 86 2.98 4.09 -32.04
C ASN A 86 3.06 2.70 -32.70
N SER A 87 4.26 2.16 -32.94
CA SER A 87 4.44 0.77 -33.41
C SER A 87 4.16 -0.27 -32.32
N VAL A 88 3.75 0.17 -31.13
CA VAL A 88 3.70 -0.58 -29.90
C VAL A 88 2.37 -0.26 -29.21
N GLU A 89 1.41 -1.17 -29.29
CA GLU A 89 0.06 -0.97 -28.73
C GLU A 89 -0.14 -1.77 -27.43
N THR A 90 0.62 -2.84 -27.22
CA THR A 90 0.47 -3.71 -26.05
C THR A 90 1.67 -3.68 -25.12
N ALA A 91 1.43 -4.01 -23.84
CA ALA A 91 2.50 -4.18 -22.86
C ALA A 91 3.52 -5.27 -23.26
N ALA A 92 3.08 -6.28 -24.02
CA ALA A 92 3.95 -7.33 -24.55
C ALA A 92 4.92 -6.79 -25.61
N ASP A 93 4.44 -5.92 -26.49
CA ASP A 93 5.26 -5.28 -27.52
C ASP A 93 6.30 -4.36 -26.89
N ILE A 94 5.92 -3.59 -25.85
CA ILE A 94 6.85 -2.76 -25.07
C ILE A 94 7.96 -3.64 -24.48
N GLN A 95 7.59 -4.75 -23.86
CA GLN A 95 8.57 -5.66 -23.28
C GLN A 95 9.47 -6.31 -24.34
N GLN A 96 8.94 -6.65 -25.52
CA GLN A 96 9.74 -7.21 -26.61
C GLN A 96 10.72 -6.18 -27.16
N MET A 97 10.28 -4.94 -27.32
CA MET A 97 11.12 -3.84 -27.75
C MET A 97 12.26 -3.60 -26.74
N LEU A 98 11.94 -3.53 -25.44
CA LEU A 98 12.93 -3.32 -24.38
C LEU A 98 13.96 -4.47 -24.24
N LYS A 99 13.64 -5.68 -24.70
CA LYS A 99 14.62 -6.78 -24.75
C LYS A 99 15.67 -6.60 -25.83
N ASN A 100 15.31 -5.91 -26.92
CA ASN A 100 16.15 -5.77 -28.11
C ASN A 100 16.77 -4.37 -28.23
N ASP A 101 16.30 -3.42 -27.42
CA ASP A 101 16.70 -2.02 -27.45
C ASP A 101 17.88 -1.75 -26.51
N THR A 102 18.88 -1.05 -27.03
CA THR A 102 20.14 -0.73 -26.33
C THR A 102 20.28 0.78 -26.03
N GLY A 103 19.24 1.60 -26.22
CA GLY A 103 19.36 3.02 -25.92
C GLY A 103 18.10 3.89 -25.91
N THR A 104 16.91 3.38 -26.27
CA THR A 104 15.69 4.20 -26.30
C THR A 104 15.20 4.53 -24.89
N LEU A 105 15.26 3.55 -23.99
CA LEU A 105 15.00 3.76 -22.58
C LEU A 105 16.29 4.23 -21.89
N SER A 106 16.37 5.46 -21.40
CA SER A 106 17.49 5.97 -20.60
C SER A 106 16.97 6.62 -19.31
N VAL A 107 17.78 6.64 -18.24
CA VAL A 107 17.40 7.30 -16.97
C VAL A 107 17.21 8.81 -17.16
N ASP A 108 18.03 9.44 -18.02
CA ASP A 108 17.85 10.85 -18.39
C ASP A 108 16.48 11.10 -19.04
N TRP A 109 16.07 10.22 -19.97
CA TRP A 109 14.74 10.30 -20.56
C TRP A 109 13.63 10.09 -19.52
N ILE A 110 13.78 9.14 -18.59
CA ILE A 110 12.81 8.94 -17.50
C ILE A 110 12.67 10.22 -16.68
N PHE A 111 13.78 10.86 -16.27
CA PHE A 111 13.74 12.14 -15.57
C PHE A 111 13.12 13.27 -16.40
N SER A 112 13.29 13.28 -17.72
CA SER A 112 12.61 14.24 -18.59
C SER A 112 11.09 14.06 -18.56
N MET A 113 10.60 12.81 -18.50
CA MET A 113 9.17 12.51 -18.38
C MET A 113 8.62 12.84 -16.99
N ILE A 114 9.38 12.55 -15.92
CA ILE A 114 9.05 12.99 -14.55
C ILE A 114 8.95 14.52 -14.53
N SER A 115 9.93 15.23 -15.08
CA SER A 115 9.95 16.69 -15.15
C SER A 115 8.73 17.25 -15.89
N ALA A 116 8.32 16.62 -16.99
CA ALA A 116 7.12 17.01 -17.72
C ALA A 116 5.86 16.86 -16.87
N LYS A 117 5.74 15.75 -16.11
CA LYS A 117 4.62 15.54 -15.17
C LYS A 117 4.62 16.57 -14.04
N LEU A 118 5.78 16.84 -13.44
CA LEU A 118 5.90 17.84 -12.37
C LEU A 118 5.47 19.23 -12.85
N GLY A 119 5.85 19.59 -14.07
CA GLY A 119 5.48 20.89 -14.67
C GLY A 119 3.99 21.06 -15.00
N THR A 120 3.15 20.03 -14.87
CA THR A 120 1.70 20.15 -15.13
C THR A 120 0.93 20.79 -13.98
N SER A 121 1.55 20.92 -12.80
CA SER A 121 0.90 21.45 -11.61
C SER A 121 1.86 22.30 -10.79
N VAL A 122 1.36 22.98 -9.77
CA VAL A 122 2.16 23.75 -8.82
C VAL A 122 1.69 23.41 -7.40
N HIS A 123 2.60 23.42 -6.43
CA HIS A 123 2.32 23.14 -5.01
C HIS A 123 1.78 21.74 -4.73
N GLN A 124 2.19 20.74 -5.53
CA GLN A 124 1.83 19.34 -5.33
C GLN A 124 2.94 18.53 -4.69
N ARG A 125 2.53 17.43 -4.03
CA ARG A 125 3.40 16.46 -3.38
C ARG A 125 3.55 15.25 -4.30
N PHE A 126 4.76 14.76 -4.48
CA PHE A 126 5.08 13.68 -5.39
C PHE A 126 5.93 12.61 -4.70
N VAL A 127 5.52 11.36 -4.88
CA VAL A 127 6.31 10.19 -4.47
C VAL A 127 6.77 9.49 -5.74
N VAL A 128 8.09 9.41 -5.90
CA VAL A 128 8.72 8.82 -7.09
C VAL A 128 9.25 7.43 -6.76
N ASP A 129 8.72 6.43 -7.47
CA ASP A 129 9.23 5.05 -7.47
C ASP A 129 9.94 4.79 -8.80
N ILE A 130 11.25 5.04 -8.80
CA ILE A 130 12.07 4.96 -10.02
C ILE A 130 12.61 3.55 -10.31
N VAL A 131 12.45 2.62 -9.36
CA VAL A 131 13.02 1.27 -9.47
C VAL A 131 12.00 0.34 -10.12
N PRO A 132 12.31 -0.23 -11.29
CA PRO A 132 11.38 -1.10 -11.98
C PRO A 132 11.17 -2.43 -11.26
N SER A 133 9.91 -2.79 -11.07
CA SER A 133 9.41 -4.08 -10.61
C SER A 133 9.34 -5.11 -11.74
N ILE A 134 9.17 -4.67 -12.99
CA ILE A 134 9.09 -5.56 -14.15
C ILE A 134 10.49 -5.97 -14.61
N SER A 135 10.79 -7.27 -14.51
CA SER A 135 12.14 -7.79 -14.77
C SER A 135 12.72 -7.52 -16.16
N THR A 136 11.88 -7.26 -17.16
CA THR A 136 12.34 -6.88 -18.51
C THR A 136 12.89 -5.45 -18.50
N ILE A 137 12.27 -4.55 -17.75
CA ILE A 137 12.69 -3.15 -17.61
C ILE A 137 13.95 -3.09 -16.74
N SER A 138 13.97 -3.81 -15.62
CA SER A 138 15.13 -3.84 -14.70
C SER A 138 16.41 -4.41 -15.34
N LYS A 139 16.29 -5.14 -16.46
CA LYS A 139 17.43 -5.70 -17.20
C LYS A 139 17.86 -4.85 -18.38
N ALA A 140 17.09 -3.82 -18.74
CA ALA A 140 17.49 -2.92 -19.81
C ALA A 140 18.83 -2.26 -19.41
N ASP A 141 19.75 -2.14 -20.36
CA ASP A 141 21.12 -1.65 -20.12
C ASP A 141 21.15 -0.27 -19.45
N SER A 142 20.10 0.52 -19.67
CA SER A 142 19.95 1.84 -19.07
C SER A 142 19.82 1.87 -17.56
N PHE A 143 19.33 0.80 -16.92
CA PHE A 143 19.33 0.68 -15.46
C PHE A 143 20.63 0.09 -14.90
N CYS A 144 21.56 -0.30 -15.78
CA CYS A 144 22.91 -0.73 -15.43
C CYS A 144 23.97 0.33 -15.75
N ASP A 145 23.60 1.45 -16.39
CA ASP A 145 24.52 2.52 -16.76
C ASP A 145 25.05 3.29 -15.53
N SER A 146 26.28 3.81 -15.65
CA SER A 146 27.02 4.50 -14.59
C SER A 146 26.57 5.95 -14.38
N ASN A 147 25.73 6.50 -15.26
CA ASN A 147 25.42 7.94 -15.29
C ASN A 147 24.23 8.36 -14.41
N HIS A 148 23.60 7.45 -13.66
CA HIS A 148 22.37 7.72 -12.91
C HIS A 148 22.51 8.86 -11.91
N GLU A 149 23.64 8.92 -11.18
CA GLU A 149 23.89 9.96 -10.19
C GLU A 149 23.93 11.35 -10.84
N ARG A 150 24.61 11.48 -11.99
CA ARG A 150 24.68 12.74 -12.74
C ARG A 150 23.30 13.16 -13.26
N CYS A 151 22.49 12.20 -13.72
CA CYS A 151 21.13 12.46 -14.17
C CYS A 151 20.25 12.97 -13.02
N LEU A 152 20.32 12.33 -11.85
CA LEU A 152 19.60 12.76 -10.66
C LEU A 152 20.08 14.14 -10.16
N GLU A 153 21.38 14.40 -10.17
CA GLU A 153 21.94 15.72 -9.81
C GLU A 153 21.41 16.83 -10.74
N SER A 154 21.38 16.57 -12.05
CA SER A 154 20.86 17.52 -13.06
C SER A 154 19.35 17.73 -12.93
N PHE A 155 18.60 16.69 -12.53
CA PHE A 155 17.19 16.79 -12.21
C PHE A 155 16.96 17.66 -10.97
N GLU A 156 17.72 17.44 -9.91
CA GLU A 156 17.58 18.17 -8.64
C GLU A 156 17.91 19.66 -8.72
N GLN A 157 18.77 20.07 -9.67
CA GLN A 157 19.03 21.49 -9.93
C GLN A 157 17.75 22.25 -10.30
N ARG A 158 16.77 21.58 -10.89
CA ARG A 158 15.47 22.15 -11.28
C ARG A 158 14.36 21.80 -10.29
N TYR A 159 14.38 20.59 -9.77
CA TYR A 159 13.34 20.05 -8.89
C TYR A 159 13.95 19.55 -7.57
N PRO A 160 14.06 20.41 -6.55
CA PRO A 160 14.63 20.02 -5.27
C PRO A 160 13.89 18.83 -4.65
N VAL A 161 14.61 17.74 -4.40
CA VAL A 161 14.07 16.56 -3.70
C VAL A 161 14.30 16.72 -2.20
N LEU A 162 13.31 16.40 -1.39
CA LEU A 162 13.40 16.54 0.06
C LEU A 162 14.27 15.44 0.67
N PHE A 163 13.96 14.18 0.34
CA PHE A 163 14.70 13.00 0.79
C PHE A 163 14.30 11.73 0.02
N ALA A 164 15.08 10.67 0.23
CA ALA A 164 14.72 9.31 -0.11
C ALA A 164 14.27 8.53 1.12
N LEU A 165 13.12 7.86 1.04
CA LEU A 165 12.62 6.90 2.00
C LEU A 165 13.02 5.49 1.56
N VAL A 166 13.78 4.76 2.36
CA VAL A 166 14.24 3.40 2.09
C VAL A 166 13.66 2.44 3.11
N LEU A 167 12.88 1.47 2.63
CA LEU A 167 12.31 0.39 3.42
C LEU A 167 13.22 -0.83 3.30
N GLU A 168 14.07 -1.04 4.31
CA GLU A 168 15.08 -2.11 4.35
C GLU A 168 14.52 -3.34 5.04
N VAL A 169 14.39 -4.46 4.33
CA VAL A 169 13.92 -5.69 4.94
C VAL A 169 15.05 -6.31 5.76
N SER A 170 14.87 -6.44 7.07
CA SER A 170 15.94 -6.90 7.99
C SER A 170 16.34 -8.35 7.74
N ASP A 171 15.37 -9.18 7.34
CA ASP A 171 15.52 -10.63 7.21
C ASP A 171 15.39 -11.07 5.75
N GLU A 172 16.09 -10.39 4.82
CA GLU A 172 16.14 -10.78 3.40
C GLU A 172 16.56 -12.25 3.21
N VAL A 173 17.27 -12.83 4.18
CA VAL A 173 17.65 -14.26 4.20
C VAL A 173 16.49 -15.17 4.59
N VAL A 174 15.66 -14.78 5.56
CA VAL A 174 14.51 -15.59 6.02
C VAL A 174 13.40 -15.60 4.97
N LEU A 175 13.21 -14.50 4.23
CA LEU A 175 12.33 -14.47 3.06
C LEU A 175 12.74 -15.50 1.99
N LYS A 176 14.04 -15.81 1.86
CA LYS A 176 14.51 -16.88 0.95
C LYS A 176 14.16 -18.28 1.48
N GLU A 177 14.05 -18.44 2.79
CA GLU A 177 13.77 -19.72 3.47
C GLU A 177 12.27 -20.02 3.60
N ARG A 178 11.42 -18.99 3.71
CA ARG A 178 9.96 -19.17 3.84
C ARG A 178 9.26 -19.60 2.55
N SER A 179 9.77 -19.21 1.38
CA SER A 179 9.37 -19.81 0.09
C SER A 179 9.73 -21.30 -0.05
N ALA A 180 10.38 -21.92 0.97
CA ALA A 180 10.68 -23.34 1.01
C ALA A 180 9.92 -24.11 2.11
N SER A 181 9.07 -23.44 2.90
CA SER A 181 8.43 -24.04 4.10
C SER A 181 6.90 -23.93 4.16
N GLY A 182 6.24 -23.50 3.09
CA GLY A 182 4.77 -23.48 2.96
C GLY A 182 4.07 -24.85 2.97
N GLY A 183 4.76 -25.96 3.26
CA GLY A 183 4.21 -27.31 3.13
C GLY A 183 4.73 -28.34 4.13
N LYS A 184 4.92 -27.98 5.40
CA LYS A 184 5.19 -28.99 6.46
C LYS A 184 4.29 -28.82 7.67
N GLU A 185 3.01 -29.15 7.50
CA GLU A 185 2.26 -29.71 8.63
C GLU A 185 2.79 -31.12 8.96
N GLN A 186 3.13 -31.30 10.23
CA GLN A 186 3.60 -32.55 10.79
C GLN A 186 2.53 -33.65 10.66
N LYS A 187 2.81 -34.70 9.89
CA LYS A 187 2.19 -36.02 10.13
C LYS A 187 3.21 -36.99 10.70
N ASN A 188 3.08 -37.18 12.01
CA ASN A 188 3.67 -38.28 12.74
C ASN A 188 3.14 -39.63 12.18
N GLY A 189 4.08 -40.48 11.75
CA GLY A 189 4.03 -41.94 11.78
C GLY A 189 2.82 -42.67 11.20
N GLN A 190 2.95 -43.20 9.98
CA GLN A 190 2.82 -44.65 9.70
C GLN A 190 3.19 -44.96 8.24
N LYS A 191 4.11 -45.92 8.06
CA LYS A 191 4.48 -46.50 6.76
C LYS A 191 3.24 -47.10 6.07
N LYS A 192 2.99 -46.74 4.80
CA LYS A 192 2.63 -47.69 3.72
C LYS A 192 2.64 -47.03 2.32
N ASN A 193 3.32 -47.72 1.41
CA ASN A 193 3.40 -47.65 -0.05
C ASN A 193 2.46 -46.73 -0.84
N GLY A 194 3.03 -46.03 -1.84
CA GLY A 194 2.40 -45.82 -3.15
C GLY A 194 2.37 -44.37 -3.68
N ASN A 195 2.97 -44.18 -4.87
CA ASN A 195 2.70 -43.15 -5.89
C ASN A 195 3.26 -41.71 -5.77
N GLN A 196 4.42 -41.51 -6.39
CA GLN A 196 4.77 -40.56 -7.48
C GLN A 196 4.17 -39.13 -7.61
N ASN A 197 3.55 -38.51 -6.61
CA ASN A 197 3.03 -37.13 -6.74
C ASN A 197 3.83 -36.01 -6.05
N ASN A 198 4.97 -36.30 -5.42
CA ASN A 198 5.74 -35.32 -4.64
C ASN A 198 6.88 -34.61 -5.40
N GLN A 199 7.06 -34.85 -6.70
CA GLN A 199 8.11 -34.17 -7.48
C GLN A 199 7.69 -32.78 -7.98
N THR A 200 6.39 -32.53 -8.18
CA THR A 200 5.90 -31.28 -8.77
C THR A 200 5.89 -30.11 -7.78
N GLU A 201 5.59 -30.34 -6.50
CA GLU A 201 5.54 -29.27 -5.48
C GLU A 201 6.94 -28.74 -5.12
N ALA A 202 7.93 -29.62 -5.02
CA ALA A 202 9.31 -29.22 -4.73
C ALA A 202 9.96 -28.40 -5.87
N ASP A 203 9.53 -28.63 -7.12
CA ASP A 203 10.00 -27.86 -8.28
C ASP A 203 9.31 -26.48 -8.39
N ILE A 204 8.06 -26.36 -7.92
CA ILE A 204 7.33 -25.07 -7.85
C ILE A 204 7.97 -24.15 -6.79
N ASP A 205 8.24 -24.66 -5.59
CA ASP A 205 8.87 -23.88 -4.50
C ASP A 205 10.30 -23.42 -4.84
N ARG A 206 11.09 -24.28 -5.52
CA ARG A 206 12.42 -23.89 -6.03
C ARG A 206 12.33 -22.80 -7.09
N GLY A 207 11.33 -22.90 -7.98
CA GLY A 207 11.08 -21.90 -9.01
C GLY A 207 10.77 -20.53 -8.40
N ASP A 208 9.95 -20.48 -7.35
CA ASP A 208 9.53 -19.23 -6.72
C ASP A 208 10.62 -18.61 -5.84
N ARG A 209 11.43 -19.44 -5.16
CA ARG A 209 12.65 -18.96 -4.50
C ARG A 209 13.61 -18.30 -5.48
N GLY A 210 13.88 -18.95 -6.62
CA GLY A 210 14.75 -18.39 -7.65
C GLY A 210 14.21 -17.07 -8.23
N LYS A 211 12.87 -16.94 -8.36
CA LYS A 211 12.23 -15.68 -8.78
C LYS A 211 12.36 -14.59 -7.72
N LEU A 212 12.20 -14.91 -6.44
CA LEU A 212 12.32 -13.93 -5.36
C LEU A 212 13.75 -13.41 -5.24
N GLU A 213 14.75 -14.30 -5.21
CA GLU A 213 16.17 -13.94 -5.17
C GLU A 213 16.56 -13.05 -6.36
N LYS A 214 16.05 -13.36 -7.56
CA LYS A 214 16.27 -12.56 -8.76
C LYS A 214 15.64 -11.18 -8.67
N ARG A 215 14.42 -11.06 -8.14
CA ARG A 215 13.75 -9.75 -7.93
C ARG A 215 14.51 -8.89 -6.93
N LEU A 216 14.97 -9.50 -5.84
CA LEU A 216 15.76 -8.82 -4.82
C LEU A 216 17.11 -8.33 -5.38
N TYR A 217 17.81 -9.18 -6.11
CA TYR A 217 19.06 -8.81 -6.78
C TYR A 217 18.88 -7.64 -7.76
N LEU A 218 17.88 -7.72 -8.64
CA LEU A 218 17.60 -6.66 -9.61
C LEU A 218 17.20 -5.35 -8.94
N HIS A 219 16.41 -5.40 -7.86
CA HIS A 219 16.09 -4.22 -7.06
C HIS A 219 17.36 -3.57 -6.52
N HIS A 220 18.26 -4.33 -5.89
CA HIS A 220 19.51 -3.78 -5.35
C HIS A 220 20.39 -3.18 -6.45
N LEU A 221 20.50 -3.85 -7.61
CA LEU A 221 21.26 -3.35 -8.74
C LEU A 221 20.73 -1.98 -9.23
N CYS A 222 19.42 -1.87 -9.45
CA CYS A 222 18.79 -0.68 -10.01
C CYS A 222 18.70 0.48 -8.99
N SER A 223 18.48 0.18 -7.70
CA SER A 223 18.30 1.19 -6.67
C SER A 223 19.61 1.77 -6.15
N ARG A 224 20.71 1.01 -6.21
CA ARG A 224 22.00 1.37 -5.59
C ARG A 224 22.53 2.75 -5.99
N PRO A 225 22.53 3.18 -7.26
CA PRO A 225 23.05 4.50 -7.63
C PRO A 225 22.27 5.65 -6.98
N PHE A 226 20.94 5.55 -6.96
CA PHE A 226 20.09 6.55 -6.33
C PHE A 226 20.25 6.57 -4.81
N ILE A 227 20.23 5.39 -4.17
CA ILE A 227 20.45 5.27 -2.72
C ILE A 227 21.84 5.80 -2.33
N HIS A 228 22.87 5.56 -3.15
CA HIS A 228 24.21 6.10 -2.93
C HIS A 228 24.22 7.63 -2.95
N TYR A 229 23.61 8.23 -3.97
CA TYR A 229 23.47 9.68 -4.08
C TYR A 229 22.80 10.32 -2.84
N PHE A 230 21.64 9.78 -2.43
CA PHE A 230 20.93 10.30 -1.24
C PHE A 230 21.69 10.04 0.06
N SER A 231 22.46 8.95 0.15
CA SER A 231 23.34 8.69 1.30
C SER A 231 24.49 9.70 1.37
N LYS A 232 25.11 10.04 0.22
CA LYS A 232 26.19 11.04 0.12
C LYS A 232 25.71 12.43 0.52
N THR A 233 24.50 12.81 0.11
CA THR A 233 23.87 14.09 0.49
C THR A 233 23.20 14.06 1.87
N ARG A 234 23.23 12.92 2.57
CA ARG A 234 22.60 12.68 3.88
C ARG A 234 21.09 12.94 3.89
N ARG A 235 20.42 12.88 2.73
CA ARG A 235 18.97 13.07 2.55
C ARG A 235 18.26 11.73 2.43
N ILE A 236 18.51 10.84 3.40
CA ILE A 236 17.98 9.49 3.38
C ILE A 236 17.35 9.15 4.73
N ILE A 237 16.17 8.56 4.70
CA ILE A 237 15.45 8.00 5.84
C ILE A 237 15.40 6.49 5.62
N ARG A 238 16.04 5.71 6.48
CA ARG A 238 16.01 4.24 6.42
C ARG A 238 15.10 3.71 7.51
N VAL A 239 14.10 2.92 7.12
CA VAL A 239 13.20 2.21 8.02
C VAL A 239 13.52 0.73 7.91
N SER A 240 13.92 0.13 9.02
CA SER A 240 14.16 -1.31 9.12
C SER A 240 12.82 -2.02 9.28
N VAL A 241 12.51 -2.92 8.35
CA VAL A 241 11.24 -3.65 8.23
C VAL A 241 11.50 -5.14 8.49
N PRO A 242 11.25 -5.61 9.73
CA PRO A 242 11.16 -7.04 10.01
C PRO A 242 10.04 -7.71 9.21
N GLU A 243 10.14 -9.02 8.99
CA GLU A 243 9.14 -9.76 8.21
C GLU A 243 7.72 -9.67 8.80
N ALA A 244 7.60 -9.65 10.13
CA ALA A 244 6.33 -9.58 10.84
C ALA A 244 5.87 -8.14 11.15
N ALA A 245 6.49 -7.12 10.53
CA ALA A 245 6.14 -5.73 10.80
C ALA A 245 4.70 -5.43 10.34
N THR A 246 3.87 -4.92 11.24
CA THR A 246 2.49 -4.47 10.95
C THR A 246 2.35 -2.95 11.03
N ASN A 247 3.38 -2.25 11.50
CA ASN A 247 3.40 -0.83 11.79
C ASN A 247 4.31 -0.02 10.85
N VAL A 248 4.63 -0.54 9.66
CA VAL A 248 5.45 0.19 8.67
C VAL A 248 4.76 1.49 8.25
N VAL A 249 3.47 1.39 7.90
CA VAL A 249 2.66 2.54 7.46
C VAL A 249 2.57 3.59 8.57
N SER A 250 2.19 3.21 9.79
CA SER A 250 2.07 4.15 10.90
C SER A 250 3.41 4.80 11.29
N THR A 251 4.53 4.06 11.19
CA THR A 251 5.88 4.61 11.38
C THR A 251 6.18 5.68 10.33
N VAL A 252 5.95 5.40 9.05
CA VAL A 252 6.19 6.37 7.97
C VAL A 252 5.27 7.59 8.11
N SER A 253 3.99 7.40 8.44
CA SER A 253 3.06 8.50 8.66
C SER A 253 3.52 9.41 9.80
N SER A 254 4.03 8.84 10.90
CA SER A 254 4.58 9.61 12.03
C SER A 254 5.80 10.43 11.59
N ILE A 255 6.71 9.84 10.82
CA ILE A 255 7.87 10.56 10.27
C ILE A 255 7.42 11.74 9.39
N LEU A 256 6.42 11.56 8.53
CA LEU A 256 5.95 12.64 7.67
C LEU A 256 5.35 13.80 8.47
N LEU A 257 4.55 13.50 9.49
CA LEU A 257 4.01 14.50 10.41
C LEU A 257 5.13 15.27 11.12
N ASP A 258 6.15 14.56 11.61
CA ASP A 258 7.33 15.17 12.26
C ASP A 258 8.11 16.10 11.31
N TYR A 259 8.09 15.82 10.01
CA TYR A 259 8.74 16.62 8.96
C TYR A 259 7.80 17.65 8.31
N GLY A 260 6.67 17.95 8.95
CA GLY A 260 5.78 19.06 8.59
C GLY A 260 4.80 18.76 7.46
N PHE A 261 4.66 17.51 7.03
CA PHE A 261 3.59 17.15 6.10
C PHE A 261 2.25 17.16 6.85
N THR A 262 1.29 17.87 6.28
CA THR A 262 -0.08 17.87 6.80
C THR A 262 -0.87 16.73 6.17
N GLU A 263 -1.78 16.13 6.91
CA GLU A 263 -2.73 15.20 6.33
C GLU A 263 -3.63 15.95 5.33
N GLN A 264 -3.92 15.31 4.20
CA GLN A 264 -4.99 15.75 3.34
C GLN A 264 -6.29 15.52 4.13
N GLN A 265 -7.02 16.60 4.37
CA GLN A 265 -8.32 16.54 5.01
C GLN A 265 -9.24 15.73 4.07
N GLN A 266 -9.30 14.42 4.27
CA GLN A 266 -10.36 13.63 3.67
C GLN A 266 -11.63 14.07 4.38
N SER A 267 -12.56 14.66 3.64
CA SER A 267 -13.92 14.80 4.12
C SER A 267 -14.44 13.39 4.40
N GLY A 268 -14.34 12.94 5.65
CA GLY A 268 -14.78 11.61 6.03
C GLY A 268 -16.28 11.51 5.77
N ARG A 269 -16.70 10.53 4.98
CA ARG A 269 -18.12 10.20 4.86
C ARG A 269 -18.50 9.30 6.03
N VAL A 270 -19.45 9.74 6.83
CA VAL A 270 -20.05 8.96 7.91
C VAL A 270 -21.34 8.33 7.39
N LEU A 271 -21.42 7.00 7.47
CA LEU A 271 -22.61 6.20 7.19
C LEU A 271 -23.11 5.62 8.50
N LEU A 272 -24.28 6.07 8.97
CA LEU A 272 -24.92 5.57 10.18
C LEU A 272 -26.08 4.66 9.81
N PHE A 273 -26.13 3.46 10.38
CA PHE A 273 -27.21 2.51 10.14
C PHE A 273 -28.07 2.36 11.38
N GLY A 274 -29.39 2.38 11.19
CA GLY A 274 -30.38 2.22 12.24
C GLY A 274 -31.41 1.17 11.90
N SER A 275 -31.64 0.22 12.79
CA SER A 275 -32.77 -0.71 12.64
C SER A 275 -34.01 -0.11 13.29
N ALA A 276 -35.10 0.01 12.53
CA ALA A 276 -36.41 0.22 13.11
C ALA A 276 -37.05 -1.16 13.35
N GLN A 277 -36.89 -1.74 14.54
CA GLN A 277 -37.66 -2.93 14.90
C GLN A 277 -38.42 -2.77 16.22
N ILE A 278 -39.72 -2.48 16.07
CA ILE A 278 -40.87 -2.99 16.84
C ILE A 278 -41.14 -2.29 18.20
N PRO A 279 -42.42 -2.02 18.59
CA PRO A 279 -42.82 -1.00 19.59
C PRO A 279 -42.54 -1.41 21.06
N PRO A 280 -42.68 -0.47 22.03
CA PRO A 280 -41.68 -0.12 23.02
C PRO A 280 -41.63 -1.11 24.18
N ILE A 281 -40.42 -1.41 24.66
CA ILE A 281 -40.20 -1.80 26.05
C ILE A 281 -39.33 -0.78 26.80
N SER A 282 -38.71 0.18 26.11
CA SER A 282 -38.06 1.34 26.71
C SER A 282 -37.92 2.46 25.67
N ASP A 283 -38.23 3.69 26.07
CA ASP A 283 -38.18 4.92 25.25
C ASP A 283 -36.76 5.35 24.82
N GLU A 284 -35.74 4.47 24.86
CA GLU A 284 -34.32 4.85 24.70
C GLU A 284 -33.67 4.45 23.36
N ASP A 285 -34.37 3.75 22.45
CA ASP A 285 -33.78 3.28 21.18
C ASP A 285 -34.15 4.13 19.94
N SER A 286 -34.45 5.42 20.11
CA SER A 286 -34.77 6.29 18.98
C SER A 286 -33.56 7.11 18.53
N PHE A 287 -33.41 7.25 17.21
CA PHE A 287 -32.46 8.17 16.58
C PHE A 287 -32.72 9.65 16.90
N ASP A 288 -33.64 9.96 17.81
CA ASP A 288 -34.10 11.31 18.11
C ASP A 288 -33.04 12.12 18.88
N ASP A 289 -32.11 11.44 19.57
CA ASP A 289 -30.96 12.09 20.24
C ASP A 289 -29.81 12.46 19.29
N ILE A 290 -29.87 12.03 18.03
CA ILE A 290 -28.85 12.34 17.03
C ILE A 290 -29.24 13.62 16.29
N ASP A 291 -28.48 14.68 16.51
CA ASP A 291 -28.62 15.95 15.80
C ASP A 291 -28.13 15.83 14.35
N PHE A 292 -29.01 15.33 13.47
CA PHE A 292 -28.71 15.14 12.05
C PHE A 292 -28.36 16.45 11.32
N GLU A 293 -28.85 17.60 11.81
CA GLU A 293 -28.56 18.90 11.21
C GLU A 293 -27.13 19.34 11.55
N TYR A 294 -26.73 19.19 12.82
CA TYR A 294 -25.35 19.45 13.27
C TYR A 294 -24.32 18.58 12.52
N TYR A 295 -24.61 17.30 12.30
CA TYR A 295 -23.74 16.37 11.57
C TYR A 295 -23.93 16.38 10.04
N GLN A 296 -24.81 17.25 9.52
CA GLN A 296 -25.13 17.38 8.10
C GLN A 296 -25.51 16.05 7.43
N MET A 297 -26.25 15.20 8.14
CA MET A 297 -26.61 13.86 7.69
C MET A 297 -27.94 13.85 6.94
N ARG A 298 -27.99 13.15 5.80
CA ARG A 298 -29.26 12.93 5.07
C ARG A 298 -29.90 11.59 5.45
N LYS A 299 -31.17 11.62 5.82
CA LYS A 299 -31.97 10.43 6.18
C LYS A 299 -32.46 9.72 4.91
N SER A 300 -32.26 8.41 4.81
CA SER A 300 -32.78 7.55 3.73
C SER A 300 -33.32 6.24 4.28
N GLN A 301 -34.42 5.75 3.71
CA GLN A 301 -35.15 4.56 4.20
C GLN A 301 -34.85 3.27 3.40
N GLN A 302 -34.01 3.33 2.36
CA GLN A 302 -33.76 2.16 1.49
C GLN A 302 -32.29 2.08 1.05
N VAL A 303 -31.63 0.99 1.45
CA VAL A 303 -30.20 0.71 1.15
C VAL A 303 -29.93 0.71 -0.36
N ASP A 304 -30.82 0.14 -1.17
CA ASP A 304 -30.65 0.05 -2.63
C ASP A 304 -30.88 1.38 -3.37
N ALA A 305 -31.76 2.24 -2.84
CA ALA A 305 -31.96 3.59 -3.37
C ALA A 305 -30.76 4.48 -3.02
N LEU A 306 -30.24 4.32 -1.81
CA LEU A 306 -29.06 5.04 -1.34
C LEU A 306 -27.78 4.60 -2.06
N ASN A 307 -27.56 3.31 -2.26
CA ASN A 307 -26.38 2.83 -2.99
C ASN A 307 -26.38 3.37 -4.44
N ARG A 308 -27.55 3.39 -5.10
CA ARG A 308 -27.70 4.02 -6.43
C ARG A 308 -27.51 5.54 -6.38
N TYR A 309 -27.94 6.21 -5.32
CA TYR A 309 -27.73 7.64 -5.12
C TYR A 309 -26.26 7.98 -4.89
N ILE A 310 -25.59 7.32 -3.94
CA ILE A 310 -24.17 7.50 -3.62
C ILE A 310 -23.32 7.30 -4.89
N LYS A 311 -23.56 6.20 -5.63
CA LYS A 311 -22.83 5.90 -6.88
C LYS A 311 -23.05 6.92 -8.00
N ARG A 312 -24.18 7.62 -8.03
CA ARG A 312 -24.52 8.56 -9.11
C ARG A 312 -24.28 10.03 -8.75
N LYS A 313 -24.44 10.41 -7.48
CA LYS A 313 -24.65 11.79 -7.03
C LYS A 313 -23.96 12.14 -5.72
N GLY A 314 -23.45 11.18 -4.94
CA GLY A 314 -22.94 11.43 -3.60
C GLY A 314 -21.57 12.11 -3.61
N ALA A 315 -21.50 13.34 -3.07
CA ALA A 315 -20.26 14.08 -2.95
C ALA A 315 -19.31 13.45 -1.90
N PRO A 316 -17.97 13.64 -2.03
CA PRO A 316 -16.94 13.11 -1.12
C PRO A 316 -17.13 13.40 0.37
N ASP A 317 -17.93 14.38 0.71
CA ASP A 317 -18.14 14.95 2.04
C ASP A 317 -19.57 14.75 2.59
N GLU A 318 -20.46 14.10 1.83
CA GLU A 318 -21.84 13.89 2.28
C GLU A 318 -21.93 12.71 3.27
N ASN A 319 -22.51 12.99 4.44
CA ASN A 319 -22.84 12.01 5.48
C ASN A 319 -24.29 11.51 5.30
N PHE A 320 -24.52 10.23 5.58
CA PHE A 320 -25.84 9.59 5.39
C PHE A 320 -26.25 8.81 6.63
N ALA A 321 -27.52 8.96 7.00
CA ALA A 321 -28.20 8.14 8.01
C ALA A 321 -29.21 7.23 7.32
N ILE A 322 -29.12 5.93 7.57
CA ILE A 322 -29.86 4.89 6.87
C ILE A 322 -30.76 4.19 7.85
N LEU A 323 -32.06 4.44 7.72
CA LEU A 323 -33.06 3.73 8.49
C LEU A 323 -33.44 2.45 7.74
N MET A 324 -33.10 1.32 8.32
CA MET A 324 -33.44 -0.01 7.84
C MET A 324 -34.79 -0.41 8.42
N ASP A 325 -35.85 -0.31 7.62
CA ASP A 325 -37.18 -0.76 8.00
C ASP A 325 -37.33 -2.23 7.57
N THR A 326 -37.29 -3.14 8.55
CA THR A 326 -37.43 -4.60 8.37
C THR A 326 -36.55 -5.22 7.27
N VAL A 327 -35.27 -5.44 7.56
CA VAL A 327 -34.45 -6.29 6.69
C VAL A 327 -34.69 -7.75 7.08
N ASN A 328 -35.29 -8.54 6.18
CA ASN A 328 -35.22 -9.99 6.29
C ASN A 328 -33.73 -10.37 6.21
N ASN A 329 -33.20 -10.96 7.29
CA ASN A 329 -31.79 -11.29 7.52
C ASN A 329 -31.10 -12.15 6.42
N THR A 330 -31.79 -12.53 5.36
CA THR A 330 -31.27 -13.39 4.29
C THR A 330 -30.66 -12.64 3.10
N GLU A 331 -30.87 -11.33 2.93
CA GLU A 331 -30.34 -10.59 1.75
C GLU A 331 -29.02 -9.85 2.00
N ILE A 332 -28.58 -9.72 3.26
CA ILE A 332 -27.35 -8.99 3.60
C ILE A 332 -26.09 -9.81 3.25
N ASP A 333 -26.13 -11.14 3.36
CA ASP A 333 -24.94 -12.00 3.28
C ASP A 333 -24.24 -12.05 1.90
N GLN A 334 -24.87 -11.56 0.82
CA GLN A 334 -24.31 -11.71 -0.53
C GLN A 334 -23.85 -10.42 -1.21
N ARG A 335 -24.08 -9.24 -0.62
CA ARG A 335 -23.76 -7.95 -1.26
C ARG A 335 -22.79 -7.06 -0.49
N VAL A 336 -22.27 -7.53 0.64
CA VAL A 336 -21.35 -6.80 1.51
C VAL A 336 -19.91 -6.98 1.03
N MET A 337 -19.55 -6.25 -0.03
CA MET A 337 -18.15 -5.96 -0.34
C MET A 337 -18.05 -4.50 -0.80
N ALA A 338 -17.15 -3.75 -0.16
CA ALA A 338 -16.72 -2.37 -0.45
C ALA A 338 -17.43 -1.18 0.26
N ILE A 339 -17.89 -1.34 1.51
CA ILE A 339 -18.20 -0.18 2.37
C ILE A 339 -17.52 -0.39 3.73
N ARG A 340 -16.80 0.62 4.23
CA ARG A 340 -16.17 0.60 5.56
C ARG A 340 -17.26 0.79 6.62
N TRP A 341 -17.44 -0.21 7.48
CA TRP A 341 -18.49 -0.24 8.49
C TRP A 341 -18.02 0.39 9.81
N MET A 342 -18.87 1.19 10.45
CA MET A 342 -18.77 1.50 11.87
C MET A 342 -20.05 1.00 12.54
N PHE A 343 -19.91 0.08 13.50
CA PHE A 343 -21.03 -0.39 14.32
C PHE A 343 -21.04 0.41 15.63
N TYR A 344 -22.21 0.91 16.02
CA TYR A 344 -22.47 1.42 17.36
C TYR A 344 -23.14 0.30 18.14
N ASN A 345 -22.56 -0.14 19.26
CA ASN A 345 -23.11 -1.20 20.08
C ASN A 345 -23.33 -0.69 21.51
N ASP A 346 -24.58 -0.59 21.90
CA ASP A 346 -25.00 0.19 23.06
C ASP A 346 -25.11 -0.67 24.32
N MET A 347 -23.96 -1.01 24.91
CA MET A 347 -23.97 -1.59 26.26
C MET A 347 -22.95 -0.96 27.22
N ASN A 348 -22.18 0.06 26.85
CA ASN A 348 -21.23 0.69 27.80
C ASN A 348 -20.69 2.08 27.40
N HIS A 349 -21.44 2.92 26.68
CA HIS A 349 -21.06 4.30 26.33
C HIS A 349 -19.58 4.51 25.97
N ARG A 350 -19.01 3.58 25.21
CA ARG A 350 -17.70 3.71 24.59
C ARG A 350 -17.82 3.27 23.15
N ILE A 351 -17.29 4.08 22.25
CA ILE A 351 -16.97 3.66 20.87
C ILE A 351 -15.93 2.56 21.01
N ASN A 352 -16.39 1.33 21.13
CA ASN A 352 -15.54 0.16 21.09
C ASN A 352 -15.68 -0.43 19.68
N ASP A 353 -14.53 -0.54 19.04
CA ASP A 353 -14.26 -1.30 17.82
C ASP A 353 -14.57 -0.63 16.47
N VAL A 354 -13.49 -0.16 15.84
CA VAL A 354 -13.37 -0.04 14.39
C VAL A 354 -13.09 -1.44 13.85
N MET A 355 -14.10 -2.10 13.30
CA MET A 355 -13.87 -3.35 12.58
C MET A 355 -13.34 -3.02 11.18
N VAL A 356 -12.02 -3.14 11.00
CA VAL A 356 -11.40 -3.20 9.68
C VAL A 356 -11.54 -4.64 9.19
N MET A 357 -12.37 -4.87 8.17
CA MET A 357 -12.21 -6.06 7.32
C MET A 357 -11.64 -5.61 5.98
N GLU A 358 -10.65 -6.38 5.53
CA GLU A 358 -9.82 -6.19 4.33
C GLU A 358 -10.60 -5.94 3.03
#